data_AF-A0A7S1LUR0-F1
#
_entry.id   AF-A0A7S1LUR0-F1
#
_cell.length_a   1.000
_cell.length_b   1.000
_cell.length_c   1.000
_cell.angle_alpha   90.00
_cell.angle_beta   90.00
_cell.angle_gamma   90.00
#
_symmetry.space_group_name_H-M   'P 1'
#
loop_
_entity.id
_entity.type
_entity.pdbx_description
1 polymer ?
#
loop_
_entity_poly.entity_id
_entity_poly.type
_entity_poly.pdbx_seq_one_letter_code
_entity_poly.pdbx_strand_id
1 'polypeptide(L)'
;NNDPDCLILRDDVPLPEARARATVAAFSAGSLIFSDSLDRISADRLAILKVLLPPLPQAAHYIDFLSSDIPPLLVMDLQPRKEATEMGPWHLVALFHWTNDSKAVDMELPLSGPALERPDHTACQDWHVFEFWSGTYERCTGGAWASVGSMQPRSCRLFSVRRARPDVPQLVGSDIHISCGLEVGLWQSGIDAPTSPGRGLQISLSAGRTLEAPRLWLSLPGATVASPPRVRAPADQASESVPGEPALHISGDVWRLTFPRVHADVSAPFHVEW
;
A
#
# COMPACT_ATOMS: atom_id res chain seq x y z
N ASN A 1 -2.16 20.46 -12.94
CA ASN A 1 -1.48 19.91 -11.76
C ASN A 1 -1.51 20.92 -10.64
N ASN A 2 -1.81 20.46 -9.42
CA ASN A 2 -1.58 21.27 -8.22
C ASN A 2 -0.07 21.40 -7.97
N ASP A 3 0.33 22.40 -7.19
CA ASP A 3 1.71 22.55 -6.73
C ASP A 3 1.67 22.61 -5.19
N PRO A 4 2.06 21.53 -4.49
CA PRO A 4 2.09 21.51 -3.03
C PRO A 4 3.31 22.23 -2.42
N ASP A 5 4.09 22.96 -3.24
CA ASP A 5 5.41 23.48 -2.91
C ASP A 5 6.44 22.35 -2.66
N CYS A 6 7.68 22.72 -2.39
CA CYS A 6 8.78 21.78 -2.19
C CYS A 6 8.54 20.85 -1.00
N LEU A 7 8.73 19.55 -1.20
CA LEU A 7 8.75 18.60 -0.10
C LEU A 7 10.06 18.73 0.69
N ILE A 8 9.93 19.11 1.97
CA ILE A 8 11.03 19.26 2.92
C ILE A 8 10.97 18.13 3.94
N LEU A 9 11.99 17.26 3.91
CA LEU A 9 12.16 16.05 4.71
C LEU A 9 13.41 16.10 5.60
N ARG A 10 13.86 17.30 5.97
CA ARG A 10 15.01 17.49 6.87
C ARG A 10 14.86 16.69 8.19
N ASP A 11 16.00 16.33 8.77
CA ASP A 11 16.06 15.54 10.01
C ASP A 11 15.64 16.34 11.26
N ASP A 12 15.54 17.66 11.18
CA ASP A 12 14.99 18.53 12.23
C ASP A 12 13.45 18.40 12.36
N VAL A 13 12.79 17.82 11.36
CA VAL A 13 11.36 17.50 11.38
C VAL A 13 11.17 16.07 11.92
N PRO A 14 10.31 15.86 12.94
CA PRO A 14 10.00 14.52 13.44
C PRO A 14 9.49 13.59 12.32
N LEU A 15 9.88 12.31 12.35
CA LEU A 15 9.51 11.34 11.32
C LEU A 15 7.99 11.25 11.06
N PRO A 16 7.10 11.24 12.07
CA PRO A 16 5.65 11.23 11.83
C PRO A 16 5.16 12.44 11.02
N GLU A 17 5.75 13.61 11.27
CA GLU A 17 5.41 14.83 10.56
C GLU A 17 5.97 14.81 9.12
N ALA A 18 7.19 14.30 8.94
CA ALA A 18 7.78 14.12 7.61
C ALA A 18 6.90 13.19 6.74
N ARG A 19 6.36 12.10 7.32
CA ARG A 19 5.39 11.20 6.66
C ARG A 19 4.07 11.90 6.35
N ALA A 20 3.57 12.75 7.24
CA ALA A 20 2.38 13.56 6.99
C ALA A 20 2.57 14.50 5.80
N ARG A 21 3.67 15.26 5.77
CA ARG A 21 4.02 16.15 4.64
C ARG A 21 4.14 15.39 3.33
N ALA A 22 4.83 14.24 3.35
CA ALA A 22 4.97 13.38 2.18
C ALA A 22 3.62 12.87 1.66
N THR A 23 2.72 12.48 2.57
CA THR A 23 1.38 12.00 2.21
C THR A 23 0.55 13.11 1.57
N VAL A 24 0.59 14.33 2.12
CA VAL A 24 -0.08 15.52 1.51
C VAL A 24 0.46 15.83 0.12
N ALA A 25 1.78 15.84 -0.04
CA ALA A 25 2.42 16.11 -1.32
C ALA A 25 2.01 15.08 -2.37
N ALA A 26 1.98 13.78 -2.01
CA ALA A 26 1.53 12.72 -2.91
C ALA A 26 0.04 12.86 -3.27
N PHE A 27 -0.83 13.11 -2.28
CA PHE A 27 -2.27 13.23 -2.48
C PHE A 27 -2.67 14.47 -3.29
N SER A 28 -1.79 15.47 -3.38
CA SER A 28 -2.00 16.64 -4.24
C SER A 28 -1.86 16.31 -5.73
N ALA A 29 -1.26 15.15 -6.08
CA ALA A 29 -0.90 14.71 -7.44
C ALA A 29 -0.34 15.84 -8.31
N GLY A 30 0.48 16.64 -7.66
CA GLY A 30 1.17 17.76 -8.23
C GLY A 30 2.56 17.41 -8.70
N SER A 31 3.34 18.45 -9.01
CA SER A 31 4.78 18.30 -9.12
C SER A 31 5.35 17.86 -7.77
N LEU A 32 6.09 16.76 -7.72
CA LEU A 32 6.88 16.38 -6.54
C LEU A 32 8.27 17.00 -6.70
N ILE A 33 8.46 18.17 -6.10
CA ILE A 33 9.72 18.90 -6.12
C ILE A 33 10.44 18.65 -4.80
N PHE A 34 11.67 18.14 -4.88
CA PHE A 34 12.51 17.88 -3.72
C PHE A 34 13.54 19.00 -3.58
N SER A 35 13.66 19.57 -2.39
CA SER A 35 14.58 20.71 -2.13
C SER A 35 15.71 20.36 -1.16
N ASP A 36 15.73 19.13 -0.63
CA ASP A 36 16.81 18.65 0.24
C ASP A 36 18.02 18.15 -0.54
N SER A 37 19.20 18.27 0.09
CA SER A 37 20.46 17.77 -0.48
C SER A 37 20.51 16.24 -0.40
N LEU A 38 20.40 15.56 -1.56
CA LEU A 38 20.38 14.09 -1.65
C LEU A 38 21.65 13.41 -1.12
N ASP A 39 22.77 14.13 -1.04
CA ASP A 39 24.03 13.67 -0.45
C ASP A 39 24.01 13.62 1.09
N ARG A 40 23.08 14.34 1.73
CA ARG A 40 23.00 14.49 3.20
C ARG A 40 21.72 13.94 3.79
N ILE A 41 20.82 13.41 2.98
CA ILE A 41 19.55 12.88 3.44
C ILE A 41 19.75 11.58 4.22
N SER A 42 19.13 11.47 5.39
CA SER A 42 19.17 10.23 6.18
C SER A 42 18.44 9.09 5.47
N ALA A 43 18.77 7.84 5.84
CA ALA A 43 18.18 6.65 5.22
C ALA A 43 16.65 6.61 5.33
N ASP A 44 16.10 7.02 6.48
CA ASP A 44 14.65 7.07 6.71
C ASP A 44 13.94 8.07 5.80
N ARG A 45 14.56 9.23 5.57
CA ARG A 45 14.01 10.29 4.70
C ARG A 45 14.14 9.91 3.24
N LEU A 46 15.24 9.26 2.85
CA LEU A 46 15.39 8.67 1.52
C LEU A 46 14.36 7.56 1.27
N ALA A 47 14.03 6.76 2.28
CA ALA A 47 12.98 5.75 2.18
C ALA A 47 11.61 6.39 1.91
N ILE A 48 11.29 7.51 2.59
CA ILE A 48 10.09 8.30 2.27
C ILE A 48 10.10 8.75 0.81
N LEU A 49 11.20 9.36 0.33
CA LEU A 49 11.27 9.81 -1.08
C LEU A 49 11.02 8.68 -2.09
N LYS A 50 11.65 7.53 -1.88
CA LYS A 50 11.56 6.38 -2.79
C LYS A 50 10.12 5.91 -2.97
N VAL A 51 9.32 5.89 -1.90
CA VAL A 51 7.95 5.38 -1.99
C VAL A 51 6.95 6.38 -2.57
N LEU A 52 7.33 7.63 -2.81
CA LEU A 52 6.50 8.61 -3.52
C LEU A 52 6.68 8.58 -5.05
N LEU A 53 7.63 7.76 -5.53
CA LEU A 53 7.96 7.67 -6.94
C LEU A 53 7.56 6.32 -7.52
N PRO A 54 6.87 6.30 -8.69
CA PRO A 54 6.45 7.47 -9.49
C PRO A 54 5.27 8.26 -8.86
N PRO A 55 5.09 9.57 -9.15
CA PRO A 55 3.97 10.34 -8.59
C PRO A 55 2.60 9.70 -8.83
N LEU A 56 1.67 9.90 -7.90
CA LEU A 56 0.29 9.42 -8.03
C LEU A 56 -0.40 10.05 -9.26
N PRO A 57 -1.27 9.30 -9.96
CA PRO A 57 -1.80 9.70 -11.26
C PRO A 57 -2.86 10.81 -11.22
N GLN A 58 -3.49 11.02 -10.05
CA GLN A 58 -4.59 11.96 -9.87
C GLN A 58 -4.65 12.49 -8.45
N ALA A 59 -5.19 13.68 -8.27
CA ALA A 59 -5.30 14.29 -6.94
C ALA A 59 -6.41 13.61 -6.13
N ALA A 60 -6.22 13.56 -4.83
CA ALA A 60 -7.22 13.05 -3.90
C ALA A 60 -8.42 14.00 -3.83
N HIS A 61 -9.56 13.42 -3.47
CA HIS A 61 -10.78 14.15 -3.19
C HIS A 61 -10.99 14.25 -1.67
N TYR A 62 -11.67 15.31 -1.27
CA TYR A 62 -12.01 15.58 0.12
C TYR A 62 -13.47 15.21 0.39
N ILE A 63 -13.76 14.74 1.61
CA ILE A 63 -15.05 14.17 1.98
C ILE A 63 -15.98 15.13 2.74
N ASP A 64 -15.58 16.37 3.09
CA ASP A 64 -16.49 17.26 3.82
C ASP A 64 -16.37 18.76 3.47
N PHE A 65 -16.85 19.15 2.28
CA PHE A 65 -16.81 20.52 1.78
C PHE A 65 -17.47 21.60 2.68
N LEU A 66 -18.11 21.24 3.80
CA LEU A 66 -18.93 22.16 4.60
C LEU A 66 -18.35 22.49 5.99
N SER A 67 -17.24 21.87 6.40
CA SER A 67 -16.54 22.23 7.64
C SER A 67 -15.57 23.41 7.42
N SER A 68 -15.45 24.29 8.44
CA SER A 68 -14.48 25.38 8.45
C SER A 68 -13.05 24.96 8.80
N ASP A 69 -12.86 23.69 9.21
CA ASP A 69 -11.59 23.15 9.65
C ASP A 69 -10.84 22.42 8.53
N ILE A 70 -9.51 22.26 8.69
CA ILE A 70 -8.69 21.52 7.73
C ILE A 70 -9.16 20.05 7.68
N PRO A 71 -9.50 19.53 6.49
CA PRO A 71 -9.86 18.13 6.24
C PRO A 71 -9.02 17.09 6.99
N PRO A 72 -9.55 16.34 7.98
CA PRO A 72 -8.78 15.28 8.62
C PRO A 72 -8.70 14.01 7.76
N LEU A 73 -9.51 13.90 6.70
CA LEU A 73 -9.65 12.71 5.87
C LEU A 73 -9.56 13.07 4.38
N LEU A 74 -8.64 12.44 3.66
CA LEU A 74 -8.51 12.53 2.20
C LEU A 74 -8.62 11.13 1.59
N VAL A 75 -9.29 11.01 0.45
CA VAL A 75 -9.46 9.73 -0.26
C VAL A 75 -9.12 9.86 -1.73
N MET A 76 -8.45 8.84 -2.26
CA MET A 76 -8.15 8.69 -3.67
C MET A 76 -8.53 7.29 -4.13
N ASP A 77 -9.38 7.23 -5.16
CA ASP A 77 -9.73 5.97 -5.80
C ASP A 77 -8.67 5.62 -6.84
N LEU A 78 -8.10 4.42 -6.74
CA LEU A 78 -7.05 3.96 -7.63
C LEU A 78 -7.50 2.73 -8.40
N GLN A 79 -7.09 2.72 -9.66
CA GLN A 79 -7.31 1.61 -10.58
C GLN A 79 -5.97 0.90 -10.85
N PRO A 80 -5.98 -0.43 -11.00
CA PRO A 80 -4.78 -1.17 -11.36
C PRO A 80 -4.30 -0.81 -12.77
N ARG A 81 -3.05 -1.17 -13.07
CA ARG A 81 -2.52 -1.08 -14.44
C ARG A 81 -3.25 -2.05 -15.37
N LYS A 82 -3.11 -1.81 -16.67
CA LYS A 82 -3.79 -2.58 -17.72
C LYS A 82 -3.53 -4.08 -17.64
N GLU A 83 -2.31 -4.51 -17.34
CA GLU A 83 -1.98 -5.92 -17.19
C GLU A 83 -2.24 -6.48 -15.77
N ALA A 84 -2.83 -5.69 -14.87
CA ALA A 84 -3.11 -6.08 -13.48
C ALA A 84 -4.60 -5.92 -13.08
N THR A 85 -5.51 -5.87 -14.05
CA THR A 85 -6.93 -5.55 -13.84
C THR A 85 -7.66 -6.48 -12.87
N GLU A 86 -7.22 -7.74 -12.73
CA GLU A 86 -7.78 -8.73 -11.78
C GLU A 86 -7.68 -8.30 -10.30
N MET A 87 -6.72 -7.41 -9.97
CA MET A 87 -6.59 -6.85 -8.62
C MET A 87 -7.84 -6.07 -8.19
N GLY A 88 -8.57 -5.50 -9.16
CA GLY A 88 -9.68 -4.60 -8.92
C GLY A 88 -9.24 -3.23 -8.37
N PRO A 89 -10.18 -2.28 -8.27
CA PRO A 89 -9.93 -0.97 -7.69
C PRO A 89 -9.67 -1.06 -6.19
N TRP A 90 -9.07 0.00 -5.64
CA TRP A 90 -8.93 0.18 -4.20
C TRP A 90 -8.97 1.65 -3.83
N HIS A 91 -9.19 1.89 -2.54
CA HIS A 91 -9.17 3.23 -1.98
C HIS A 91 -7.86 3.46 -1.25
N LEU A 92 -7.25 4.61 -1.50
CA LEU A 92 -6.14 5.12 -0.72
C LEU A 92 -6.68 6.21 0.20
N VAL A 93 -6.58 6.00 1.51
CA VAL A 93 -7.22 6.85 2.52
C VAL A 93 -6.18 7.41 3.48
N ALA A 94 -6.04 8.73 3.53
CA ALA A 94 -5.15 9.40 4.45
C ALA A 94 -5.94 10.06 5.57
N LEU A 95 -5.59 9.72 6.81
CA LEU A 95 -6.09 10.36 8.02
C LEU A 95 -5.00 11.24 8.63
N PHE A 96 -5.38 12.45 9.05
CA PHE A 96 -4.48 13.45 9.57
C PHE A 96 -4.93 13.96 10.92
N HIS A 97 -3.95 14.20 11.78
CA HIS A 97 -4.14 14.91 13.03
C HIS A 97 -3.38 16.24 12.97
N TRP A 98 -4.04 17.29 12.46
CA TRP A 98 -3.41 18.57 12.12
C TRP A 98 -2.99 19.44 13.31
N THR A 99 -3.51 19.16 14.51
CA THR A 99 -3.32 20.07 15.64
C THR A 99 -1.85 20.23 16.03
N ASN A 100 -1.53 21.40 16.57
CA ASN A 100 -0.26 21.67 17.26
C ASN A 100 -0.36 21.41 18.77
N ASP A 101 -1.57 21.12 19.28
CA ASP A 101 -1.76 20.73 20.68
C ASP A 101 -1.03 19.43 20.96
N SER A 102 -0.55 19.21 22.19
CA SER A 102 0.24 18.01 22.53
C SER A 102 -0.59 16.76 22.79
N LYS A 103 -1.90 16.77 22.54
CA LYS A 103 -2.82 15.68 22.91
C LYS A 103 -2.96 14.71 21.75
N ALA A 104 -2.75 13.43 21.99
CA ALA A 104 -3.11 12.39 21.04
C ALA A 104 -4.63 12.16 21.06
N VAL A 105 -5.18 11.70 19.93
CA VAL A 105 -6.60 11.37 19.79
C VAL A 105 -6.77 10.01 19.15
N ASP A 106 -7.79 9.27 19.57
CA ASP A 106 -8.19 8.05 18.86
C ASP A 106 -9.02 8.45 17.65
N MET A 107 -8.64 7.92 16.48
CA MET A 107 -9.32 8.17 15.23
C MET A 107 -10.01 6.90 14.74
N GLU A 108 -11.02 7.08 13.91
CA GLU A 108 -11.73 5.99 13.23
C GLU A 108 -11.65 6.20 11.72
N LEU A 109 -11.45 5.10 11.00
CA LEU A 109 -11.43 5.09 9.55
C LEU A 109 -12.82 4.67 9.06
N PRO A 110 -13.58 5.54 8.36
CA PRO A 110 -14.83 5.14 7.76
C PRO A 110 -14.58 4.09 6.68
N LEU A 111 -15.30 2.96 6.75
CA LEU A 111 -15.34 1.89 5.75
C LEU A 111 -16.63 1.92 4.90
N SER A 112 -17.46 2.94 5.10
CA SER A 112 -18.72 3.14 4.38
C SER A 112 -19.08 4.62 4.33
N GLY A 113 -19.95 5.00 3.38
CA GLY A 113 -20.49 6.37 3.28
C GLY A 113 -20.10 7.07 1.97
N PRO A 114 -20.15 8.42 1.91
CA PRO A 114 -19.72 9.14 0.70
C PRO A 114 -18.21 9.04 0.43
N ALA A 115 -17.45 8.60 1.43
CA ALA A 115 -15.99 8.46 1.41
C ALA A 115 -15.47 7.30 0.56
N LEU A 116 -16.19 6.18 0.56
CA LEU A 116 -15.83 4.93 -0.09
C LEU A 116 -17.12 4.44 -0.75
N GLU A 117 -17.07 4.10 -2.03
CA GLU A 117 -18.25 3.86 -2.88
C GLU A 117 -19.43 3.21 -2.14
N ARG A 118 -20.62 3.82 -2.30
CA ARG A 118 -21.84 3.42 -1.61
C ARG A 118 -22.05 1.91 -1.74
N PRO A 119 -22.24 1.17 -0.64
CA PRO A 119 -22.62 -0.22 -0.74
C PRO A 119 -23.96 -0.34 -1.46
N ASP A 120 -23.98 -1.19 -2.46
CA ASP A 120 -25.10 -2.07 -2.74
C ASP A 120 -25.56 -2.67 -1.40
N HIS A 121 -26.75 -2.23 -0.93
CA HIS A 121 -27.28 -2.32 0.43
C HIS A 121 -27.52 -3.75 0.99
N THR A 122 -26.91 -4.79 0.43
CA THR A 122 -27.32 -6.19 0.64
C THR A 122 -26.24 -7.12 1.17
N ALA A 123 -25.01 -6.67 1.44
CA ALA A 123 -24.00 -7.52 2.06
C ALA A 123 -23.20 -6.79 3.14
N CYS A 124 -23.08 -7.44 4.30
CA CYS A 124 -22.03 -7.21 5.28
C CYS A 124 -20.70 -7.52 4.57
N GLN A 125 -19.91 -6.50 4.21
CA GLN A 125 -18.68 -6.70 3.45
C GLN A 125 -17.48 -6.68 4.38
N ASP A 126 -16.62 -7.68 4.23
CA ASP A 126 -15.32 -7.71 4.88
C ASP A 126 -14.34 -6.83 4.09
N TRP A 127 -13.45 -6.16 4.80
CA TRP A 127 -12.45 -5.26 4.22
C TRP A 127 -11.04 -5.69 4.61
N HIS A 128 -10.14 -5.55 3.66
CA HIS A 128 -8.72 -5.47 3.92
C HIS A 128 -8.34 -4.02 4.20
N VAL A 129 -7.75 -3.77 5.37
CA VAL A 129 -7.23 -2.46 5.75
C VAL A 129 -5.74 -2.60 6.03
N PHE A 130 -4.91 -1.95 5.22
CA PHE A 130 -3.46 -1.99 5.35
C PHE A 130 -2.90 -0.59 5.61
N GLU A 131 -2.21 -0.40 6.73
CA GLU A 131 -1.55 0.87 7.06
C GLU A 131 -0.12 0.86 6.52
N PHE A 132 0.15 1.76 5.58
CA PHE A 132 1.36 1.78 4.77
C PHE A 132 2.63 2.09 5.56
N TRP A 133 2.58 3.09 6.46
CA TRP A 133 3.79 3.59 7.13
C TRP A 133 4.34 2.66 8.22
N SER A 134 3.48 1.82 8.80
CA SER A 134 3.79 0.82 9.82
C SER A 134 3.81 -0.60 9.26
N GLY A 135 3.23 -0.84 8.09
CA GLY A 135 3.13 -2.17 7.48
C GLY A 135 2.16 -3.10 8.23
N THR A 136 1.22 -2.53 8.99
CA THR A 136 0.24 -3.31 9.75
C THR A 136 -1.01 -3.58 8.93
N TYR A 137 -1.64 -4.72 9.18
CA TYR A 137 -2.84 -5.17 8.48
C TYR A 137 -3.94 -5.53 9.47
N GLU A 138 -5.18 -5.19 9.12
CA GLU A 138 -6.39 -5.61 9.80
C GLU A 138 -7.46 -6.09 8.80
N ARG A 139 -8.14 -7.18 9.18
CA ARG A 139 -9.37 -7.65 8.52
C ARG A 139 -10.55 -7.04 9.27
N CYS A 140 -11.29 -6.13 8.64
CA CYS A 140 -12.47 -5.52 9.26
C CYS A 140 -13.74 -6.19 8.76
N THR A 141 -14.51 -6.81 9.65
CA THR A 141 -15.70 -7.60 9.29
C THR A 141 -16.97 -6.87 9.70
N GLY A 142 -17.85 -6.55 8.74
CA GLY A 142 -19.19 -6.04 9.02
C GLY A 142 -19.30 -4.70 9.76
N GLY A 143 -18.20 -3.98 9.93
CA GLY A 143 -18.14 -2.67 10.55
C GLY A 143 -18.24 -1.54 9.53
N ALA A 144 -18.94 -0.47 9.89
CA ALA A 144 -18.90 0.79 9.15
C ALA A 144 -17.58 1.57 9.34
N TRP A 145 -16.76 1.14 10.30
CA TRP A 145 -15.54 1.82 10.76
C TRP A 145 -14.45 0.80 11.09
N ALA A 146 -13.19 1.18 10.88
CA ALA A 146 -12.02 0.48 11.40
C ALA A 146 -11.33 1.31 12.48
N SER A 147 -10.82 0.65 13.52
CA SER A 147 -10.06 1.34 14.57
C SER A 147 -8.67 1.69 14.06
N VAL A 148 -8.33 2.97 14.10
CA VAL A 148 -6.99 3.47 13.72
C VAL A 148 -6.07 3.45 14.94
N GLY A 149 -6.66 3.52 16.14
CA GLY A 149 -5.96 3.75 17.40
C GLY A 149 -5.46 5.19 17.53
N SER A 150 -4.65 5.42 18.56
CA SER A 150 -4.18 6.76 18.91
C SER A 150 -3.24 7.35 17.86
N MET A 151 -3.47 8.60 17.50
CA MET A 151 -2.66 9.40 16.58
C MET A 151 -2.07 10.61 17.30
N GLN A 152 -0.76 10.77 17.17
CA GLN A 152 -0.06 11.93 17.71
C GLN A 152 -0.39 13.19 16.90
N PRO A 153 -0.29 14.38 17.50
CA PRO A 153 -0.36 15.65 16.78
C PRO A 153 0.64 15.71 15.62
N ARG A 154 0.32 16.47 14.57
CA ARG A 154 1.15 16.66 13.37
C ARG A 154 1.56 15.34 12.71
N SER A 155 0.69 14.34 12.76
CA SER A 155 0.93 13.02 12.16
C SER A 155 -0.16 12.62 11.18
N CYS A 156 0.13 11.59 10.40
CA CYS A 156 -0.85 10.95 9.53
C CYS A 156 -0.82 9.43 9.69
N ARG A 157 -1.89 8.78 9.23
CA ARG A 157 -1.88 7.37 8.85
C ARG A 157 -2.40 7.23 7.44
N LEU A 158 -1.84 6.29 6.70
CA LEU A 158 -2.19 6.09 5.31
C LEU A 158 -2.63 4.64 5.11
N PHE A 159 -3.82 4.47 4.57
CA PHE A 159 -4.45 3.18 4.40
C PHE A 159 -4.66 2.84 2.95
N SER A 160 -4.36 1.59 2.61
CA SER A 160 -4.91 0.94 1.43
C SER A 160 -6.09 0.09 1.85
N VAL A 161 -7.27 0.38 1.29
CA VAL A 161 -8.55 -0.23 1.67
C VAL A 161 -9.14 -0.96 0.47
N ARG A 162 -9.42 -2.26 0.64
CA ARG A 162 -9.96 -3.14 -0.40
C ARG A 162 -11.10 -3.99 0.12
N ARG A 163 -12.12 -4.21 -0.72
CA ARG A 163 -13.13 -5.23 -0.43
C ARG A 163 -12.45 -6.60 -0.40
N ALA A 164 -12.71 -7.37 0.65
CA ALA A 164 -12.24 -8.74 0.77
C ALA A 164 -13.08 -9.66 -0.10
N ARG A 165 -12.40 -10.56 -0.83
CA ARG A 165 -12.99 -11.54 -1.74
C ARG A 165 -12.43 -12.91 -1.34
N PRO A 166 -13.22 -13.79 -0.73
CA PRO A 166 -12.72 -14.98 -0.03
C PRO A 166 -12.10 -16.03 -0.96
N ASP A 167 -12.45 -16.05 -2.24
CA ASP A 167 -12.08 -17.13 -3.17
C ASP A 167 -11.02 -16.73 -4.21
N VAL A 168 -10.51 -15.50 -4.16
CA VAL A 168 -9.50 -15.01 -5.12
C VAL A 168 -8.29 -14.45 -4.39
N PRO A 169 -7.06 -14.63 -4.92
CA PRO A 169 -5.90 -13.98 -4.35
C PRO A 169 -6.03 -12.46 -4.49
N GLN A 170 -5.57 -11.71 -3.50
CA GLN A 170 -5.62 -10.24 -3.49
C GLN A 170 -4.33 -9.63 -2.97
N LEU A 171 -3.91 -8.52 -3.59
CA LEU A 171 -2.94 -7.63 -2.97
C LEU A 171 -3.62 -6.92 -1.80
N VAL A 172 -3.03 -6.98 -0.62
CA VAL A 172 -3.48 -6.30 0.59
C VAL A 172 -2.71 -5.01 0.80
N GLY A 173 -1.40 -5.03 0.54
CA GLY A 173 -0.52 -3.88 0.70
C GLY A 173 0.90 -4.17 0.23
N SER A 174 1.73 -3.13 0.22
CA SER A 174 3.16 -3.23 -0.10
C SER A 174 3.95 -2.16 0.65
N ASP A 175 5.28 -2.32 0.68
CA ASP A 175 6.20 -1.29 1.15
C ASP A 175 6.94 -0.56 0.01
N ILE A 176 6.49 -0.77 -1.22
CA ILE A 176 7.20 -0.35 -2.44
C ILE A 176 6.82 1.06 -2.84
N HIS A 177 5.53 1.36 -2.84
CA HIS A 177 5.01 2.65 -3.31
C HIS A 177 3.76 3.02 -2.52
N ILE A 178 3.58 4.32 -2.27
CA ILE A 178 2.50 4.86 -1.45
C ILE A 178 1.10 4.52 -1.97
N SER A 179 0.99 4.19 -3.26
CA SER A 179 -0.27 3.72 -3.86
C SER A 179 -0.68 2.33 -3.41
N CYS A 180 0.25 1.51 -2.88
CA CYS A 180 0.03 0.12 -2.50
C CYS A 180 -0.59 -0.73 -3.63
N GLY A 181 -0.20 -0.54 -4.88
CA GLY A 181 -0.70 -1.37 -5.98
C GLY A 181 -0.32 -0.91 -7.38
N LEU A 182 0.02 0.38 -7.58
CA LEU A 182 0.46 0.86 -8.90
C LEU A 182 1.86 0.37 -9.28
N GLU A 183 2.63 -0.13 -8.32
CA GLU A 183 3.89 -0.82 -8.55
C GLU A 183 3.72 -2.21 -9.16
N VAL A 184 2.50 -2.78 -9.15
CA VAL A 184 2.23 -4.07 -9.78
C VAL A 184 2.06 -3.87 -11.29
N GLY A 185 2.98 -4.44 -12.06
CA GLY A 185 2.97 -4.40 -13.52
C GLY A 185 2.02 -5.42 -14.10
N LEU A 186 2.04 -6.65 -13.58
CA LEU A 186 1.24 -7.79 -14.04
C LEU A 186 0.60 -8.46 -12.82
N TRP A 187 -0.66 -8.87 -12.95
CA TRP A 187 -1.34 -9.72 -11.99
C TRP A 187 -2.20 -10.75 -12.72
N GLN A 188 -1.88 -12.04 -12.59
CA GLN A 188 -2.64 -13.12 -13.21
C GLN A 188 -2.81 -14.27 -12.21
N SER A 189 -4.05 -14.56 -11.86
CA SER A 189 -4.42 -15.66 -10.96
C SER A 189 -4.83 -16.92 -11.72
N GLY A 190 -4.94 -18.05 -11.02
CA GLY A 190 -5.42 -19.31 -11.61
C GLY A 190 -4.42 -19.99 -12.54
N ILE A 191 -3.13 -19.68 -12.39
CA ILE A 191 -2.04 -20.35 -13.09
C ILE A 191 -1.71 -21.63 -12.34
N ASP A 192 -1.67 -22.77 -13.04
CA ASP A 192 -1.28 -24.04 -12.41
C ASP A 192 0.18 -23.97 -11.97
N ALA A 193 0.40 -24.06 -10.66
CA ALA A 193 1.74 -24.27 -10.14
C ALA A 193 2.21 -25.69 -10.54
N PRO A 194 3.47 -25.89 -10.94
CA PRO A 194 4.00 -27.20 -11.32
C PRO A 194 3.79 -28.29 -10.25
N THR A 195 3.66 -27.87 -8.98
CA THR A 195 3.55 -28.73 -7.81
C THR A 195 2.15 -28.79 -7.20
N SER A 196 1.19 -27.98 -7.65
CA SER A 196 -0.19 -27.97 -7.14
C SER A 196 -1.15 -27.36 -8.17
N PRO A 197 -2.02 -28.16 -8.81
CA PRO A 197 -2.99 -27.63 -9.76
C PRO A 197 -3.98 -26.69 -9.05
N GLY A 198 -4.17 -25.49 -9.60
CA GLY A 198 -5.20 -24.51 -9.18
C GLY A 198 -4.80 -23.37 -8.23
N ARG A 199 -3.56 -23.31 -7.70
CA ARG A 199 -3.14 -22.25 -6.75
C ARG A 199 -1.79 -21.61 -7.10
N GLY A 200 -1.80 -20.85 -8.19
CA GLY A 200 -0.68 -20.02 -8.60
C GLY A 200 -1.11 -18.61 -8.92
N LEU A 201 -0.21 -17.67 -8.65
CA LEU A 201 -0.35 -16.25 -8.93
C LEU A 201 0.94 -15.76 -9.57
N GLN A 202 0.82 -15.12 -10.74
CA GLN A 202 1.94 -14.51 -11.43
C GLN A 202 1.92 -12.99 -11.22
N ILE A 203 3.04 -12.42 -10.78
CA ILE A 203 3.17 -11.01 -10.40
C ILE A 203 4.42 -10.43 -11.04
N SER A 204 4.33 -9.26 -11.66
CA SER A 204 5.52 -8.44 -11.96
C SER A 204 5.48 -7.12 -11.20
N LEU A 205 6.66 -6.61 -10.83
CA LEU A 205 6.81 -5.38 -10.05
C LEU A 205 7.60 -4.35 -10.86
N SER A 206 7.15 -3.10 -10.85
CA SER A 206 7.79 -1.99 -11.55
C SER A 206 7.51 -0.66 -10.84
N ALA A 207 8.56 -0.09 -10.26
CA ALA A 207 8.52 1.19 -9.54
C ALA A 207 9.51 2.23 -10.09
N GLY A 208 9.98 2.04 -11.34
CA GLY A 208 10.94 2.94 -11.99
C GLY A 208 12.34 2.98 -11.35
N ARG A 209 12.65 2.00 -10.49
CA ARG A 209 13.93 1.86 -9.78
C ARG A 209 14.16 0.41 -9.37
N THR A 210 15.40 0.08 -9.02
CA THR A 210 15.74 -1.21 -8.41
C THR A 210 15.12 -1.34 -7.02
N LEU A 211 14.50 -2.48 -6.75
CA LEU A 211 13.93 -2.86 -5.46
C LEU A 211 14.79 -3.97 -4.88
N GLU A 212 15.37 -3.76 -3.69
CA GLU A 212 16.31 -4.71 -3.10
C GLU A 212 15.64 -5.96 -2.52
N ALA A 213 14.56 -5.76 -1.75
CA ALA A 213 13.79 -6.83 -1.13
C ALA A 213 12.33 -6.37 -0.96
N PRO A 214 11.59 -6.19 -2.07
CA PRO A 214 10.22 -5.68 -2.00
C PRO A 214 9.31 -6.63 -1.22
N ARG A 215 8.44 -6.09 -0.35
CA ARG A 215 7.51 -6.90 0.44
C ARG A 215 6.07 -6.62 0.04
N LEU A 216 5.34 -7.70 -0.19
CA LEU A 216 3.89 -7.65 -0.46
C LEU A 216 3.14 -8.39 0.63
N TRP A 217 2.01 -7.83 1.02
CA TRP A 217 0.99 -8.51 1.82
C TRP A 217 -0.05 -9.03 0.85
N LEU A 218 -0.26 -10.34 0.82
CA LEU A 218 -1.16 -11.02 -0.09
C LEU A 218 -2.20 -11.83 0.69
N SER A 219 -3.48 -11.68 0.36
CA SER A 219 -4.53 -12.63 0.72
C SER A 219 -4.42 -13.79 -0.25
N LEU A 220 -4.14 -14.99 0.25
CA LEU A 220 -3.96 -16.20 -0.54
C LEU A 220 -4.91 -17.28 0.00
N PRO A 221 -6.15 -17.33 -0.51
CA PRO A 221 -7.15 -18.26 -0.02
C PRO A 221 -6.66 -19.71 -0.04
N GLY A 222 -6.75 -20.35 1.14
CA GLY A 222 -6.34 -21.73 1.34
C GLY A 222 -4.85 -21.96 1.59
N ALA A 223 -4.01 -20.92 1.59
CA ALA A 223 -2.65 -21.00 2.11
C ALA A 223 -2.69 -21.27 3.61
N THR A 224 -1.80 -22.12 4.13
CA THR A 224 -1.79 -22.52 5.55
C THR A 224 -0.39 -22.51 6.14
N VAL A 225 -0.29 -22.49 7.47
CA VAL A 225 1.03 -22.61 8.15
C VAL A 225 1.73 -23.93 7.82
N ALA A 226 0.98 -24.99 7.52
CA ALA A 226 1.54 -26.28 7.10
C ALA A 226 2.05 -26.28 5.65
N SER A 227 1.45 -25.46 4.77
CA SER A 227 1.85 -25.25 3.38
C SER A 227 1.95 -23.75 3.11
N PRO A 228 3.04 -23.10 3.56
CA PRO A 228 3.19 -21.65 3.41
C PRO A 228 3.47 -21.30 1.94
N PRO A 229 3.01 -20.13 1.48
CA PRO A 229 3.25 -19.67 0.14
C PRO A 229 4.74 -19.48 -0.16
N ARG A 230 5.13 -19.70 -1.41
CA ARG A 230 6.51 -19.57 -1.88
C ARG A 230 6.58 -18.66 -3.09
N VAL A 231 7.61 -17.81 -3.13
CA VAL A 231 7.94 -16.98 -4.29
C VAL A 231 9.03 -17.68 -5.09
N ARG A 232 8.78 -17.89 -6.39
CA ARG A 232 9.77 -18.35 -7.36
C ARG A 232 10.16 -17.19 -8.28
N ALA A 233 11.46 -16.90 -8.32
CA ALA A 233 12.02 -15.93 -9.25
C ALA A 233 11.92 -16.45 -10.70
N PRO A 234 11.83 -15.55 -11.70
CA PRO A 234 11.98 -15.93 -13.09
C PRO A 234 13.35 -16.57 -13.36
N ALA A 235 13.44 -17.41 -14.38
CA ALA A 235 14.59 -18.29 -14.62
C ALA A 235 15.91 -17.54 -14.86
N ASP A 236 15.83 -16.32 -15.38
CA ASP A 236 16.95 -15.39 -15.58
C ASP A 236 17.53 -14.82 -14.28
N GLN A 237 16.77 -14.86 -13.19
CA GLN A 237 17.17 -14.37 -11.86
C GLN A 237 17.39 -15.49 -10.83
N ALA A 238 17.20 -16.76 -11.23
CA ALA A 238 17.28 -17.91 -10.33
C ALA A 238 18.68 -18.15 -9.72
N SER A 239 19.75 -17.71 -10.40
CA SER A 239 21.13 -17.83 -9.89
C SER A 239 21.55 -16.69 -8.95
N GLU A 240 20.82 -15.57 -8.96
CA GLU A 240 21.10 -14.40 -8.12
C GLU A 240 20.23 -14.34 -6.86
N SER A 241 19.28 -15.28 -6.72
CA SER A 241 18.40 -15.33 -5.56
C SER A 241 19.18 -15.74 -4.31
N VAL A 242 19.49 -14.76 -3.45
CA VAL A 242 19.76 -15.02 -2.03
C VAL A 242 18.53 -15.71 -1.43
N PRO A 243 18.66 -16.71 -0.53
CA PRO A 243 17.51 -17.27 0.17
C PRO A 243 16.70 -16.13 0.80
N GLY A 244 15.51 -15.88 0.25
CA GLY A 244 14.62 -14.82 0.71
C GLY A 244 14.15 -15.09 2.13
N GLU A 245 13.68 -14.05 2.81
CA GLU A 245 13.01 -14.23 4.09
C GLU A 245 11.82 -15.21 3.93
N PRO A 246 11.60 -16.11 4.90
CA PRO A 246 10.46 -17.00 4.85
C PRO A 246 9.15 -16.21 4.84
N ALA A 247 8.13 -16.76 4.19
CA ALA A 247 6.79 -16.19 4.22
C ALA A 247 6.32 -16.02 5.67
N LEU A 248 5.89 -14.81 6.01
CA LEU A 248 5.39 -14.49 7.35
C LEU A 248 3.86 -14.55 7.33
N HIS A 249 3.28 -15.41 8.16
CA HIS A 249 1.84 -15.45 8.39
C HIS A 249 1.41 -14.21 9.19
N ILE A 250 0.42 -13.46 8.68
CA ILE A 250 -0.05 -12.23 9.33
C ILE A 250 -1.35 -12.49 10.07
N SER A 251 -2.39 -12.94 9.37
CA SER A 251 -3.69 -13.27 9.94
C SER A 251 -4.57 -13.96 8.89
N GLY A 252 -5.34 -14.98 9.29
CA GLY A 252 -6.21 -15.71 8.38
C GLY A 252 -5.45 -16.27 7.17
N ASP A 253 -5.84 -15.84 5.98
CA ASP A 253 -5.24 -16.17 4.69
C ASP A 253 -4.23 -15.12 4.20
N VAL A 254 -3.86 -14.14 5.03
CA VAL A 254 -2.94 -13.06 4.65
C VAL A 254 -1.51 -13.37 5.06
N TRP A 255 -0.61 -13.23 4.10
CA TRP A 255 0.82 -13.51 4.20
C TRP A 255 1.64 -12.33 3.73
N ARG A 256 2.76 -12.06 4.42
CA ARG A 256 3.79 -11.15 3.93
C ARG A 256 4.88 -11.97 3.24
N LEU A 257 5.10 -11.69 1.95
CA LEU A 257 6.14 -12.30 1.14
C LEU A 257 7.22 -11.28 0.82
N THR A 258 8.47 -11.68 0.97
CA THR A 258 9.64 -10.90 0.55
C THR A 258 10.10 -11.43 -0.81
N PHE A 259 10.07 -10.58 -1.81
CA PHE A 259 10.51 -10.90 -3.16
C PHE A 259 12.02 -10.69 -3.29
N PRO A 260 12.71 -11.46 -4.15
CA PRO A 260 14.08 -11.17 -4.54
C PRO A 260 14.25 -9.78 -5.15
N ARG A 261 15.51 -9.36 -5.35
CA ARG A 261 15.83 -8.08 -5.99
C ARG A 261 15.13 -7.97 -7.35
N VAL A 262 14.46 -6.85 -7.59
CA VAL A 262 13.82 -6.51 -8.87
C VAL A 262 14.59 -5.37 -9.51
N HIS A 263 15.16 -5.59 -10.69
CA HIS A 263 15.87 -4.55 -11.43
C HIS A 263 14.90 -3.59 -12.12
N ALA A 264 15.28 -2.32 -12.25
CA ALA A 264 14.43 -1.27 -12.81
C ALA A 264 13.90 -1.58 -14.24
N ASP A 265 14.72 -2.27 -15.04
CA ASP A 265 14.44 -2.54 -16.46
C ASP A 265 13.84 -3.94 -16.72
N VAL A 266 13.61 -4.73 -15.67
CA VAL A 266 13.14 -6.11 -15.80
C VAL A 266 11.67 -6.20 -15.39
N SER A 267 10.82 -6.63 -16.33
CA SER A 267 9.39 -6.89 -16.11
C SER A 267 9.06 -8.38 -15.97
N ALA A 268 10.08 -9.23 -15.86
CA ALA A 268 9.91 -10.67 -15.75
C ALA A 268 9.07 -11.04 -14.52
N PRO A 269 8.07 -11.91 -14.67
CA PRO A 269 7.12 -12.16 -13.61
C PRO A 269 7.60 -13.24 -12.62
N PHE A 270 7.36 -12.97 -11.35
CA PHE A 270 7.46 -13.92 -10.25
C PHE A 270 6.25 -14.84 -10.22
N HIS A 271 6.45 -16.07 -9.75
CA HIS A 271 5.37 -17.02 -9.49
C HIS A 271 5.23 -17.23 -7.98
N VAL A 272 4.03 -17.05 -7.47
CA VAL A 272 3.64 -17.34 -6.09
C VAL A 272 2.77 -18.59 -6.09
N GLU A 273 3.13 -19.59 -5.30
CA GLU A 273 2.42 -20.88 -5.18
C GLU A 273 2.10 -21.18 -3.71
N TRP A 274 0.94 -21.81 -3.42
CA TRP A 274 0.52 -22.17 -2.06
C TRP A 274 -0.45 -23.36 -1.98
#